data_AF-A0AAW7XJ89-F1
#
_entry.id   AF-A0AAW7XJ89-F1
#
_cell.length_a   1.000
_cell.length_b   1.000
_cell.length_c   1.000
_cell.angle_alpha   90.00
_cell.angle_beta   90.00
_cell.angle_gamma   90.00
#
_symmetry.space_group_name_H-M   'P 1'
#
loop_
_entity.id
_entity.type
_entity.pdbx_description
1 polymer ?
#
loop_
_entity_poly.entity_id
_entity_poly.type
_entity_poly.pdbx_seq_one_letter_code
_entity_poly.pdbx_strand_id
1 'polypeptide(L)'
;MRRDRSLLAKYETGLGLISAIFVIVIIALLVAAMSKVMTIGQGYRSQEALATRALLAAQTGAELHLSELLHPDNGNSCANTTRTLTVDGLQDCNYQASCAVITISGQNFYTINSVGRCGSGVDSATRTVKVRVTD
;
A
#
# COMPACT_ATOMS: atom_id res chain seq x y z
N MET A 1 65.09 42.77 31.48
CA MET A 1 64.80 42.34 30.09
C MET A 1 63.47 41.60 30.10
N ARG A 2 62.33 42.28 30.01
CA ARG A 2 61.63 42.71 28.78
C ARG A 2 61.58 41.60 27.72
N ARG A 3 60.44 40.91 27.65
CA ARG A 3 59.90 40.42 26.38
C ARG A 3 58.38 40.41 26.44
N ASP A 4 57.87 41.61 26.21
CA ASP A 4 56.57 41.87 25.63
C ASP A 4 56.37 40.94 24.41
N ARG A 5 55.45 39.99 24.51
CA ARG A 5 54.75 39.43 23.34
C ARG A 5 53.27 39.53 23.61
N SER A 6 52.78 40.72 23.33
CA SER A 6 51.41 40.97 22.90
C SER A 6 50.99 39.92 21.87
N LEU A 7 50.40 38.83 22.36
CA LEU A 7 49.51 38.01 21.56
C LEU A 7 48.31 38.91 21.29
N LEU A 8 48.39 39.59 20.14
CA LEU A 8 47.34 40.37 19.52
C LEU A 8 46.01 39.64 19.71
N ALA A 9 45.24 40.08 20.70
CA ALA A 9 43.83 39.77 20.80
C ALA A 9 43.18 40.42 19.58
N LYS A 10 43.14 39.65 18.49
CA LYS A 10 42.34 39.97 17.31
C LYS A 10 40.94 40.23 17.81
N TYR A 11 40.50 41.48 17.71
CA TYR A 11 39.11 41.84 17.92
C TYR A 11 38.35 41.25 16.73
N GLU A 12 37.93 40.00 16.86
CA GLU A 12 37.05 39.31 15.91
C GLU A 12 35.74 40.09 15.86
N THR A 13 35.57 40.88 14.79
CA THR A 13 34.38 41.67 14.54
C THR A 13 33.15 40.79 14.42
N GLY A 14 32.36 40.70 15.51
CA GLY A 14 30.90 40.91 15.60
C GLY A 14 29.91 40.17 14.69
N LEU A 15 30.38 39.43 13.67
CA LEU A 15 29.55 38.79 12.64
C LEU A 15 29.37 37.29 12.89
N GLY A 16 30.21 36.69 13.74
CA GLY A 16 30.15 35.26 14.09
C GLY A 16 28.83 34.86 14.77
N LEU A 17 28.26 35.75 15.60
CA LEU A 17 26.97 35.50 16.24
C LEU A 17 25.82 35.45 15.22
N ILE A 18 25.80 36.40 14.28
CA ILE A 18 24.76 36.48 13.24
C ILE A 18 24.87 35.27 12.30
N SER A 19 26.09 34.88 11.93
CA SER A 19 26.35 33.68 11.14
C SER A 19 25.92 32.39 11.86
N ALA A 20 26.22 32.27 13.16
CA ALA A 20 25.83 31.11 13.96
C ALA A 20 24.30 30.99 14.07
N ILE A 21 23.58 32.10 14.30
CA ILE A 21 22.11 32.10 14.36
C ILE A 21 21.52 31.68 13.01
N PHE A 22 22.07 32.16 11.90
CA PHE A 22 21.62 31.74 10.57
C PHE A 22 21.75 30.23 10.35
N VAL A 23 22.88 29.64 10.73
CA VAL A 23 23.12 28.20 10.62
C VAL A 23 22.16 27.41 11.54
N ILE A 24 21.96 27.85 12.78
CA ILE A 24 21.03 27.21 13.72
C ILE A 24 19.60 27.23 13.15
N VAL A 25 19.16 28.35 12.56
CA VAL A 25 17.83 28.48 11.94
C VAL A 25 17.69 27.52 10.75
N ILE A 26 18.71 27.40 9.88
CA ILE A 26 18.69 26.45 8.77
C ILE A 26 18.55 25.02 9.28
N ILE A 27 19.38 24.62 10.25
CA ILE A 27 19.34 23.26 10.81
C ILE A 27 17.96 22.99 11.44
N ALA A 28 17.40 23.96 12.17
CA ALA A 28 16.07 23.83 12.75
C ALA A 28 14.97 23.65 11.68
N LEU A 29 15.04 24.40 10.57
CA LEU A 29 14.11 24.25 9.45
C LEU A 29 14.24 22.88 8.77
N LEU A 30 15.46 22.37 8.58
CA LEU A 30 15.70 21.05 7.99
C LEU A 30 15.13 19.93 8.87
N VAL A 31 15.33 20.00 10.18
CA VAL A 31 14.80 19.01 11.14
C VAL A 31 13.26 19.02 11.13
N ALA A 32 12.65 20.20 11.12
CA ALA A 32 11.19 20.34 11.04
C ALA A 32 10.62 19.76 9.74
N ALA A 33 11.29 19.98 8.61
CA ALA A 33 10.88 19.42 7.31
C ALA A 33 10.96 17.88 7.31
N MET A 34 12.05 17.30 7.83
CA MET A 34 12.22 15.84 7.90
C MET A 34 11.17 15.16 8.78
N SER A 35 10.74 15.83 9.85
CA SER A 35 9.68 15.34 10.73
C SER A 35 8.36 15.16 9.99
N LYS A 36 8.04 16.07 9.05
CA LYS A 36 6.85 15.97 8.20
C LYS A 36 6.93 14.78 7.24
N VAL A 37 8.08 14.54 6.62
CA VAL A 37 8.31 13.40 5.71
C VAL A 37 8.09 12.07 6.43
N MET A 38 8.56 11.95 7.68
CA MET A 38 8.38 10.73 8.48
C MET A 38 6.91 10.47 8.85
N THR A 39 6.14 11.53 9.17
CA THR A 39 4.70 11.39 9.48
C THR A 39 3.87 10.96 8.28
N ILE A 40 4.21 11.46 7.09
CA ILE A 40 3.56 11.09 5.83
C ILE A 40 3.81 9.60 5.52
N GLY A 41 5.02 9.11 5.80
CA GLY A 41 5.36 7.69 5.62
C GLY A 41 4.46 6.73 6.38
N GLN A 42 3.99 7.08 7.59
CA GLN A 42 3.17 6.19 8.42
C GLN A 42 1.75 5.97 7.85
N GLY A 43 1.17 7.00 7.23
CA GLY A 43 -0.15 6.88 6.57
C GLY A 43 -0.11 6.01 5.30
N TYR A 44 1.02 6.01 4.57
CA TYR A 44 1.19 5.15 3.40
C TYR A 44 1.33 3.66 3.76
N ARG A 45 1.94 3.33 4.90
CA ARG A 45 2.13 1.93 5.32
C ARG A 45 0.81 1.21 5.60
N SER A 46 -0.18 1.88 6.16
CA SER A 46 -1.50 1.28 6.40
C SER A 46 -2.25 1.04 5.09
N GLN A 47 -2.15 1.96 4.14
CA GLN A 47 -2.81 1.83 2.84
C GLN A 47 -2.16 0.74 1.96
N GLU A 48 -0.84 0.62 2.00
CA GLU A 48 -0.12 -0.50 1.35
C GLU A 48 -0.56 -1.85 1.93
N ALA A 49 -0.66 -1.95 3.26
CA ALA A 49 -1.14 -3.18 3.91
C ALA A 49 -2.58 -3.53 3.52
N LEU A 50 -3.49 -2.54 3.49
CA LEU A 50 -4.86 -2.74 3.03
C LEU A 50 -4.93 -3.16 1.56
N ALA A 51 -4.09 -2.58 0.70
CA ALA A 51 -4.02 -2.96 -0.71
C ALA A 51 -3.55 -4.40 -0.91
N THR A 52 -2.57 -4.86 -0.13
CA THR A 52 -2.12 -6.26 -0.15
C THR A 52 -3.21 -7.20 0.35
N ARG A 53 -3.93 -6.85 1.42
CA ARG A 53 -5.07 -7.63 1.90
C ARG A 53 -6.20 -7.69 0.87
N ALA A 54 -6.49 -6.58 0.20
CA ALA A 54 -7.50 -6.54 -0.86
C ALA A 54 -7.13 -7.43 -2.05
N LEU A 55 -5.84 -7.50 -2.41
CA LEU A 55 -5.35 -8.41 -3.43
C LEU A 55 -5.51 -9.87 -3.02
N LEU A 56 -5.16 -10.22 -1.78
CA LEU A 56 -5.35 -11.57 -1.25
C LEU A 56 -6.83 -11.96 -1.19
N ALA A 57 -7.70 -11.02 -0.79
CA ALA A 57 -9.16 -11.22 -0.83
C ALA A 57 -9.67 -11.48 -2.26
N ALA A 58 -9.18 -10.73 -3.24
CA ALA A 58 -9.51 -10.95 -4.64
C ALA A 58 -9.01 -12.33 -5.13
N GLN A 59 -7.77 -12.69 -4.80
CA GLN A 59 -7.17 -13.96 -5.20
C GLN A 59 -7.90 -15.17 -4.61
N THR A 60 -8.21 -15.14 -3.31
CA THR A 60 -9.00 -16.18 -2.64
C THR A 60 -10.38 -16.33 -3.29
N GLY A 61 -11.06 -15.23 -3.62
CA GLY A 61 -12.32 -15.27 -4.36
C GLY A 61 -12.18 -15.91 -5.75
N ALA A 62 -11.09 -15.66 -6.46
CA ALA A 62 -10.85 -16.30 -7.76
C ALA A 62 -10.58 -17.82 -7.61
N GLU A 63 -9.76 -18.21 -6.63
CA GLU A 63 -9.41 -19.61 -6.36
C GLU A 63 -10.61 -20.44 -5.92
N LEU A 64 -11.49 -19.89 -5.07
CA LEU A 64 -12.72 -20.57 -4.67
C LEU A 64 -13.64 -20.83 -5.86
N HIS A 65 -13.82 -19.85 -6.75
CA HIS A 65 -14.64 -20.01 -7.95
C HIS A 65 -14.00 -20.91 -8.99
N LEU A 66 -12.67 -20.88 -9.12
CA LEU A 66 -11.94 -21.85 -9.93
C LEU A 66 -12.16 -23.27 -9.40
N SER A 67 -12.04 -23.45 -8.08
CA SER A 67 -12.25 -24.77 -7.49
C SER A 67 -13.66 -25.25 -7.78
N GLU A 68 -14.70 -24.45 -7.56
CA GLU A 68 -16.09 -24.81 -7.84
C GLU A 68 -16.31 -25.18 -9.33
N LEU A 69 -15.70 -24.42 -10.23
CA LEU A 69 -15.79 -24.64 -11.67
C LEU A 69 -15.12 -25.94 -12.13
N LEU A 70 -13.96 -26.29 -11.55
CA LEU A 70 -13.20 -27.51 -11.90
C LEU A 70 -13.66 -28.76 -11.12
N HIS A 71 -14.56 -28.64 -10.15
CA HIS A 71 -15.08 -29.80 -9.43
C HIS A 71 -15.98 -30.66 -10.34
N PRO A 72 -15.76 -31.98 -10.41
CA PRO A 72 -16.46 -32.88 -11.34
C PRO A 72 -17.97 -33.01 -11.07
N ASP A 73 -18.42 -32.73 -9.85
CA ASP A 73 -19.83 -32.88 -9.44
C ASP A 73 -20.69 -31.63 -9.72
N ASN A 74 -20.06 -30.47 -9.99
CA ASN A 74 -20.75 -29.17 -10.05
C ASN A 74 -21.12 -28.71 -11.48
N GLY A 75 -20.87 -29.56 -12.48
CA GLY A 75 -21.30 -29.35 -13.87
C GLY A 75 -20.85 -28.03 -14.50
N ASN A 76 -19.65 -27.55 -14.15
CA ASN A 76 -19.06 -26.30 -14.64
C ASN A 76 -19.94 -25.06 -14.38
N SER A 77 -20.67 -25.05 -13.27
CA SER A 77 -21.43 -23.89 -12.81
C SER A 77 -20.53 -22.91 -12.06
N CYS A 78 -20.55 -21.64 -12.46
CA CYS A 78 -19.97 -20.58 -11.65
C CYS A 78 -20.99 -19.46 -11.41
N ALA A 79 -21.43 -19.35 -10.15
CA ALA A 79 -22.36 -18.32 -9.72
C ALA A 79 -21.63 -17.01 -9.38
N ASN A 80 -22.30 -15.88 -9.54
CA ASN A 80 -21.82 -14.61 -9.01
C ASN A 80 -22.08 -14.60 -7.50
N THR A 81 -21.04 -14.36 -6.70
CA THR A 81 -21.19 -14.30 -5.24
C THR A 81 -20.44 -13.13 -4.64
N THR A 82 -20.91 -12.65 -3.50
CA THR A 82 -20.20 -11.71 -2.65
C THR A 82 -20.12 -12.31 -1.27
N ARG A 83 -18.92 -12.44 -0.72
CA ARG A 83 -18.70 -13.07 0.59
C ARG A 83 -17.69 -12.28 1.40
N THR A 84 -18.04 -12.08 2.67
CA THR A 84 -17.14 -11.50 3.67
C THR A 84 -16.19 -12.57 4.18
N LEU A 85 -14.91 -12.24 4.24
CA LEU A 85 -13.86 -13.11 4.74
C LEU A 85 -13.77 -12.93 6.25
N THR A 86 -13.84 -14.03 6.99
CA THR A 86 -13.81 -14.04 8.47
C THR A 86 -12.51 -14.63 9.02
N VAL A 87 -11.52 -14.85 8.15
CA VAL A 87 -10.23 -15.46 8.50
C VAL A 87 -9.31 -14.38 9.07
N ASP A 88 -8.53 -14.75 10.08
CA ASP A 88 -7.53 -13.86 10.66
C ASP A 88 -6.56 -13.32 9.59
N GLY A 89 -6.29 -12.02 9.64
CA GLY A 89 -5.52 -11.31 8.64
C GLY A 89 -6.33 -10.72 7.48
N LEU A 90 -7.58 -11.18 7.28
CA LEU A 90 -8.53 -10.71 6.27
C LEU A 90 -9.85 -10.20 6.88
N GLN A 91 -9.87 -9.94 8.19
CA GLN A 91 -11.00 -9.28 8.85
C GLN A 91 -11.26 -7.91 8.18
N ASP A 92 -12.53 -7.53 8.04
CA ASP A 92 -13.00 -6.36 7.27
C ASP A 92 -12.67 -6.40 5.77
N CYS A 93 -12.43 -7.59 5.22
CA CYS A 93 -12.35 -7.81 3.78
C CYS A 93 -13.56 -8.57 3.25
N ASN A 94 -14.01 -8.20 2.05
CA ASN A 94 -14.93 -9.00 1.26
C ASN A 94 -14.37 -9.23 -0.13
N TYR A 95 -14.85 -10.29 -0.77
CA TYR A 95 -14.64 -10.49 -2.20
C TYR A 95 -15.98 -10.57 -2.91
N GLN A 96 -16.01 -10.10 -4.15
CA GLN A 96 -17.10 -10.26 -5.09
C GLN A 96 -16.56 -10.92 -6.34
N ALA A 97 -16.97 -12.16 -6.58
CA ALA A 97 -16.58 -12.91 -7.76
C ALA A 97 -17.74 -12.99 -8.75
N SER A 98 -17.44 -12.75 -10.03
CA SER A 98 -18.37 -12.95 -11.13
C SER A 98 -17.77 -13.81 -12.22
N CYS A 99 -18.66 -14.52 -12.94
CA CYS A 99 -18.27 -15.47 -13.96
C CYS A 99 -18.93 -15.16 -15.30
N ALA A 100 -18.14 -15.25 -16.36
CA ALA A 100 -18.59 -15.11 -17.74
C ALA A 100 -18.03 -16.25 -18.56
N VAL A 101 -18.87 -16.89 -19.38
CA VAL A 101 -18.47 -17.96 -20.30
C VAL A 101 -18.55 -17.46 -21.73
N ILE A 102 -17.55 -17.79 -22.54
CA ILE A 102 -17.56 -17.60 -23.98
C ILE A 102 -17.20 -18.91 -24.66
N THR A 103 -17.97 -19.33 -25.65
CA THR A 103 -17.70 -20.54 -26.43
C THR A 103 -17.08 -20.15 -27.76
N ILE A 104 -15.88 -20.64 -28.05
CA ILE A 104 -15.15 -20.37 -29.30
C ILE A 104 -14.75 -21.72 -29.89
N SER A 105 -15.19 -21.99 -31.12
CA SER A 105 -14.84 -23.23 -31.84
C SER A 105 -15.18 -24.53 -31.08
N GLY A 106 -16.25 -24.52 -30.29
CA GLY A 106 -16.68 -25.67 -29.48
C GLY A 106 -15.96 -25.82 -28.13
N GLN A 107 -15.02 -24.93 -27.79
CA GLN A 107 -14.37 -24.89 -26.48
C GLN A 107 -14.98 -23.78 -25.61
N ASN A 108 -15.27 -24.10 -24.35
CA ASN A 108 -15.77 -23.14 -23.37
C ASN A 108 -14.59 -22.46 -22.64
N PHE A 109 -14.57 -21.13 -22.68
CA PHE A 109 -13.64 -20.30 -21.93
C PHE A 109 -14.38 -19.61 -20.80
N TYR A 110 -14.02 -19.97 -19.58
CA TYR A 110 -14.57 -19.37 -18.37
C TYR A 110 -13.66 -18.24 -17.91
N THR A 111 -14.24 -17.05 -17.74
CA THR A 111 -13.56 -15.87 -17.20
C THR A 111 -14.13 -15.57 -15.83
N ILE A 112 -13.28 -15.66 -14.81
CA ILE A 112 -13.60 -15.35 -13.43
C ILE A 112 -13.03 -13.96 -13.12
N ASN A 113 -13.88 -13.06 -12.66
CA ASN A 113 -13.51 -11.72 -12.24
C ASN A 113 -13.79 -11.58 -10.74
N SER A 114 -12.74 -11.55 -9.93
CA SER A 114 -12.83 -11.43 -8.48
C SER A 114 -12.33 -10.07 -8.02
N VAL A 115 -13.18 -9.35 -7.29
CA VAL A 115 -12.90 -8.03 -6.73
C VAL A 115 -12.81 -8.15 -5.23
N GLY A 116 -11.63 -7.90 -4.65
CA GLY A 116 -11.41 -7.88 -3.21
C GLY A 116 -11.41 -6.45 -2.69
N ARG A 117 -12.13 -6.20 -1.60
CA ARG A 117 -12.19 -4.91 -0.91
C ARG A 117 -11.91 -5.08 0.57
N CYS A 118 -11.01 -4.27 1.10
CA CYS A 118 -10.64 -4.29 2.52
C CYS A 118 -10.67 -2.89 3.13
N GLY A 119 -11.16 -2.81 4.37
CA GLY A 119 -11.28 -1.57 5.15
C GLY A 119 -12.61 -0.84 4.92
N SER A 120 -12.82 0.23 5.68
CA SER A 120 -14.06 1.02 5.69
C SER A 120 -13.79 2.48 5.30
N GLY A 121 -14.80 3.14 4.73
CA GLY A 121 -14.71 4.57 4.37
C GLY A 121 -13.76 4.91 3.22
N VAL A 122 -13.18 6.10 3.29
CA VAL A 122 -12.36 6.72 2.23
C VAL A 122 -10.99 6.06 2.05
N ASP A 123 -10.49 5.36 3.07
CA ASP A 123 -9.20 4.67 3.04
C ASP A 123 -9.32 3.19 2.64
N SER A 124 -10.52 2.75 2.22
CA SER A 124 -10.71 1.37 1.77
C SER A 124 -9.93 1.07 0.49
N ALA A 125 -9.25 -0.07 0.47
CA ALA A 125 -8.49 -0.52 -0.70
C ALA A 125 -9.31 -1.55 -1.48
N THR A 126 -9.28 -1.43 -2.81
CA THR A 126 -9.96 -2.38 -3.72
C THR A 126 -8.98 -2.87 -4.78
N ARG A 127 -8.98 -4.18 -5.04
CA ARG A 127 -8.16 -4.83 -6.06
C ARG A 127 -8.99 -5.83 -6.84
N THR A 128 -8.65 -6.01 -8.11
CA THR A 128 -9.36 -6.94 -9.00
C THR A 128 -8.39 -7.93 -9.60
N VAL A 129 -8.74 -9.21 -9.54
CA VAL A 129 -8.01 -10.33 -10.15
C VAL A 129 -8.93 -10.97 -11.18
N LYS A 130 -8.42 -11.17 -12.39
CA LYS A 130 -9.16 -11.80 -13.48
C LYS A 130 -8.40 -13.02 -13.96
N VAL A 131 -9.06 -14.16 -13.95
CA VAL A 131 -8.49 -15.44 -14.41
C VAL A 131 -9.36 -15.97 -15.54
N ARG A 132 -8.72 -16.59 -16.54
CA ARG A 132 -9.41 -17.27 -17.62
C ARG A 132 -8.89 -18.69 -17.72
N VAL A 133 -9.81 -19.65 -17.78
CA VAL A 133 -9.51 -21.08 -17.92
C VAL A 133 -10.37 -21.68 -19.02
N THR A 134 -9.86 -22.71 -19.66
CA THR A 134 -10.59 -23.56 -20.60
C THR A 134 -11.04 -24.81 -19.86
N ASP A 135 -12.24 -25.27 -20.17
CA ASP A 135 -12.66 -26.65 -19.90
C ASP A 135 -11.97 -27.62 -20.87
#